data_AF-A0A5Q2QEP2-F1
#
_entry.id   AF-A0A5Q2QEP2-F1
#
_cell.length_a   1.000
_cell.length_b   1.000
_cell.length_c   1.000
_cell.angle_alpha   90.00
_cell.angle_beta   90.00
_cell.angle_gamma   90.00
#
_symmetry.space_group_name_H-M   'P 1'
#
loop_
_entity.id
_entity.type
_entity.pdbx_description
1 polymer ?
#
loop_
_entity_poly.entity_id
_entity_poly.type
_entity_poly.pdbx_seq_one_letter_code
_entity_poly.pdbx_strand_id
1 'polypeptide(L)' 'MPLHGAIHVFVSTPTQRDTADAAAMFEVPAQRWVNLSDGTTGFALLNDCKYGYDARDRVLRLTLINIPAIIAAR' A
#
# COMPACT_ATOMS: atom_id res chain seq x y z
N MET A 1 -31.13 -10.74 2.50
CA MET A 1 -30.12 -9.74 2.10
C MET A 1 -28.86 -10.52 1.77
N PRO A 2 -28.30 -10.45 0.55
CA PRO A 2 -27.11 -11.24 0.26
C PRO A 2 -25.93 -10.67 1.06
N LEU A 3 -25.24 -11.53 1.80
CA LEU A 3 -23.92 -11.23 2.33
C LEU A 3 -23.00 -11.04 1.11
N HIS A 4 -22.53 -9.81 0.88
CA HIS A 4 -21.49 -9.57 -0.10
C HIS A 4 -20.22 -10.30 0.36
N GLY A 5 -19.78 -11.29 -0.42
CA GLY A 5 -18.58 -12.06 -0.14
C GLY A 5 -17.35 -11.14 -0.13
N ALA A 6 -16.54 -11.24 0.93
CA ALA A 6 -15.28 -10.54 1.00
C ALA A 6 -14.24 -11.25 0.11
N ILE A 7 -13.77 -10.56 -0.94
CA ILE A 7 -12.65 -11.02 -1.76
C ILE A 7 -11.36 -10.70 -1.00
N HIS A 8 -10.68 -11.73 -0.51
CA HIS A 8 -9.38 -11.61 0.15
C HIS A 8 -8.29 -12.07 -0.80
N VAL A 9 -7.64 -11.12 -1.46
CA VAL A 9 -6.45 -11.35 -2.29
C VAL A 9 -5.28 -10.65 -1.63
N PHE A 10 -4.13 -11.33 -1.60
CA PHE A 10 -2.87 -10.73 -1.18
C PHE A 10 -1.94 -10.63 -2.39
N VAL A 11 -1.18 -9.54 -2.46
CA VAL A 11 -0.20 -9.28 -3.52
C VAL A 11 1.11 -8.93 -2.82
N SER A 12 2.21 -9.58 -3.24
CA SER A 12 3.55 -9.24 -2.76
C SER A 12 4.16 -8.18 -3.66
N THR A 13 4.60 -7.07 -3.07
CA THR A 13 5.36 -6.04 -3.77
C THR A 13 6.80 -5.97 -3.27
N PRO A 14 7.77 -5.69 -4.16
CA PRO A 14 9.15 -5.52 -3.77
C PRO A 14 9.33 -4.25 -2.93
N THR A 15 10.24 -4.31 -1.96
CA THR A 15 10.61 -3.17 -1.09
C THR A 15 11.86 -2.45 -1.58
N GLN A 16 12.63 -3.09 -2.46
CA GLN A 16 13.76 -2.50 -3.18
C GLN A 16 13.32 -2.08 -4.58
N ARG A 17 13.93 -1.01 -5.11
CA ARG A 17 13.55 -0.39 -6.38
C ARG A 17 14.64 -0.58 -7.45
N ASP A 18 15.18 -1.79 -7.52
CA ASP A 18 16.32 -2.10 -8.38
C ASP A 18 15.90 -2.38 -9.84
N THR A 19 14.63 -2.72 -10.06
CA THR A 19 14.06 -2.89 -11.40
C THR A 19 13.18 -1.70 -11.77
N ALA A 20 13.02 -1.43 -13.07
CA ALA A 20 12.14 -0.36 -13.55
C ALA A 20 10.69 -0.53 -13.05
N ASP A 21 10.19 -1.77 -13.05
CA ASP A 21 8.85 -2.09 -12.53
C ASP A 21 8.72 -1.80 -11.03
N ALA A 22 9.72 -2.21 -10.24
CA ALA A 22 9.73 -1.92 -8.81
C ALA A 22 9.88 -0.42 -8.52
N ALA A 23 10.62 0.31 -9.37
CA ALA A 23 10.73 1.75 -9.28
C ALA A 23 9.41 2.47 -9.58
N ALA A 24 8.58 1.91 -10.46
CA ALA A 24 7.24 2.39 -10.79
C ALA A 24 6.22 2.15 -9.66
N MET A 25 6.48 1.21 -8.76
CA MET A 25 5.64 0.92 -7.59
C MET A 25 5.91 1.89 -6.43
N PHE A 26 5.83 3.19 -6.71
CA PHE A 26 6.02 4.24 -5.69
C PHE A 26 4.83 4.39 -4.73
N GLU A 27 3.65 3.88 -5.13
CA GLU A 27 2.46 3.73 -4.31
C GLU A 27 1.69 2.49 -4.81
N VAL A 28 1.28 1.62 -3.90
CA VAL A 28 0.60 0.36 -4.17
C VAL A 28 -0.75 0.33 -3.46
N PRO A 29 -1.81 -0.13 -4.12
CA PRO A 29 -3.12 -0.26 -3.49
C PRO A 29 -3.14 -1.41 -2.47
N ALA A 30 -3.62 -1.14 -1.25
CA ALA A 30 -4.03 -2.18 -0.30
C ALA A 30 -5.35 -1.80 0.38
N GLN A 31 -6.25 -2.77 0.57
CA GLN A 31 -7.60 -2.44 1.03
C GLN A 31 -7.78 -2.43 2.54
N ARG A 32 -7.28 -3.46 3.24
CA ARG A 32 -7.60 -3.71 4.65
C ARG A 32 -6.36 -3.76 5.53
N TRP A 33 -5.27 -4.27 4.97
CA TRP A 33 -4.02 -4.45 5.69
C TRP A 33 -2.86 -4.49 4.71
N VAL A 34 -1.68 -4.19 5.26
CA VAL A 34 -0.38 -4.43 4.64
C VAL A 34 0.55 -4.99 5.72
N ASN A 35 1.46 -5.87 5.32
CA ASN A 35 2.44 -6.48 6.22
C ASN A 35 3.84 -6.27 5.65
N LEU A 36 4.79 -5.94 6.53
CA LEU A 36 6.21 -5.94 6.25
C LEU A 36 6.90 -6.89 7.22
N SER A 37 7.45 -7.99 6.69
CA SER A 37 8.08 -9.03 7.49
C SER A 37 9.30 -9.62 6.78
N ASP A 38 10.30 -10.06 7.55
CA ASP A 38 11.52 -10.72 7.04
C ASP A 38 11.47 -12.25 7.14
N GLY A 39 10.31 -12.82 7.46
CA GLY A 39 10.10 -14.25 7.69
C GLY A 39 10.26 -14.69 9.15
N THR A 40 10.86 -13.84 9.99
CA THR A 40 11.03 -14.09 11.44
C THR A 40 10.28 -13.08 12.29
N THR A 41 10.30 -11.81 11.88
CA THR A 41 9.62 -10.71 12.57
C THR A 41 8.96 -9.80 11.54
N GLY A 42 7.90 -9.13 11.93
CA GLY A 42 7.23 -8.15 11.07
C GLY A 42 6.17 -7.36 11.81
N PHE A 43 5.58 -6.42 11.09
CA PHE A 43 4.47 -5.62 11.57
C PHE A 43 3.42 -5.47 10.49
N ALA A 44 2.16 -5.47 10.92
CA ALA A 44 1.02 -5.24 10.06
C ALA A 44 0.38 -3.89 10.38
N LEU A 45 0.00 -3.16 9.33
CA LEU A 45 -0.79 -1.95 9.44
C LEU A 45 -2.19 -2.26 8.93
N LEU A 46 -3.20 -2.09 9.78
CA LEU A 46 -4.60 -2.26 9.44
C LEU A 46 -5.24 -0.90 9.23
N ASN A 47 -6.12 -0.81 8.24
CA ASN A 47 -6.84 0.42 7.97
C ASN A 47 -8.13 0.14 7.20
N ASP A 48 -9.10 1.03 7.36
CA ASP A 48 -10.44 0.95 6.78
C ASP A 48 -10.75 2.02 5.72
N CYS A 49 -9.93 3.09 5.59
CA CYS A 49 -10.26 4.24 4.75
C CYS A 49 -9.15 4.77 3.82
N LYS A 50 -7.89 4.37 4.03
CA LYS A 50 -6.73 4.76 3.20
C LYS A 50 -6.20 3.61 2.35
N TYR A 51 -5.96 3.87 1.06
CA TYR A 51 -5.64 2.79 0.12
C TYR A 51 -4.24 2.88 -0.50
N GLY A 52 -3.56 4.02 -0.38
CA GLY A 52 -2.21 4.21 -0.89
C GLY A 52 -1.14 3.86 0.14
N TYR A 53 -0.30 2.89 -0.18
CA TYR A 53 0.81 2.45 0.67
C TYR A 53 2.13 2.46 -0.12
N ASP A 54 3.23 2.72 0.57
CA ASP A 54 4.59 2.48 0.04
C ASP A 54 5.44 1.75 1.07
N ALA A 55 6.24 0.81 0.61
CA ALA A 55 7.21 0.11 1.44
C ALA A 55 8.60 0.25 0.82
N ARG A 56 9.53 0.88 1.55
CA ARG A 56 10.88 1.12 1.08
C ARG A 56 11.88 1.02 2.22
N ASP A 57 12.97 0.28 2.01
CA ASP A 57 14.10 0.21 2.95
C ASP A 57 13.65 -0.12 4.38
N ARG A 58 12.73 -1.10 4.52
CA ARG A 58 12.07 -1.52 5.78
C ARG A 58 11.16 -0.48 6.44
N VAL A 59 10.84 0.61 5.76
CA VAL A 59 9.89 1.61 6.22
C VAL A 59 8.58 1.46 5.45
N LEU A 60 7.49 1.28 6.19
CA LEU A 60 6.14 1.30 5.65
C LEU A 60 5.54 2.70 5.81
N ARG A 61 4.97 3.25 4.73
CA ARG A 61 4.30 4.55 4.71
C ARG A 61 2.86 4.39 4.24
N LEU A 62 1.97 5.15 4.86
CA LEU A 62 0.56 5.25 4.51
C LEU A 62 0.26 6.67 4.03
N THR A 63 -0.28 6.80 2.82
CA THR A 63 -0.73 8.08 2.28
C THR A 63 -2.06 8.45 2.95
N LEU A 64 -2.04 9.46 3.81
CA LEU A 64 -3.25 9.92 4.53
C LEU A 64 -4.16 10.79 3.66
N ILE A 65 -3.54 11.71 2.91
CA ILE A 65 -4.21 12.62 1.99
C ILE A 65 -3.24 12.96 0.85
N ASN A 66 -3.76 12.96 -0.37
CA ASN A 66 -3.06 13.44 -1.54
C ASN A 66 -3.98 14.46 -2.23
N ILE A 67 -3.53 15.70 -2.36
CA ILE A 67 -4.30 16.77 -3.00
C ILE A 67 -3.68 16.99 -4.39
N PRO A 68 -4.37 16.62 -5.47
CA PRO A 68 -3.82 16.80 -6.80
C PRO A 68 -3.69 18.29 -7.13
N ALA A 69 -2.55 18.69 -7.68
CA ALA A 69 -2.25 20.08 -8.00
C ALA A 69 -3.22 20.70 -9.03
N ILE A 70 -3.94 19.87 -9.80
CA ILE A 70 -4.89 20.30 -10.83
C ILE A 70 -6.02 21.20 -10.27
N ILE A 71 -6.34 21.09 -8.97
CA ILE A 71 -7.41 21.85 -8.32
C ILE A 71 -6.90 23.09 -7.59
N ALA A 72 -5.58 23.19 -7.36
CA ALA A 72 -4.94 24.31 -6.65
C ALA A 72 -4.39 25.39 -7.59
N ALA A 73 -4.35 25.13 -8.91
CA ALA A 73 -3.81 26.01 -9.93
C ALA A 73 -4.88 26.84 -10.67
N ARG A 74 -6.03 27.12 -10.04
CA ARG A 74 -7.08 27.99 -10.56
C ARG A 74 -7.30 29.21 -9.68
#